data_AF-A0A7S2XEB2-F1
#
_entry.id   AF-A0A7S2XEB2-F1
#
_cell.length_a   1.000
_cell.length_b   1.000
_cell.length_c   1.000
_cell.angle_alpha   90.00
_cell.angle_beta   90.00
_cell.angle_gamma   90.00
#
_symmetry.space_group_name_H-M   'P 1'
#
loop_
_entity.id
_entity.type
_entity.pdbx_description
1 polymer ?
#
loop_
_entity_poly.entity_id
_entity_poly.type
_entity_poly.pdbx_seq_one_letter_code
_entity_poly.pdbx_strand_id
1 'polypeptide(L)'
;RIHPVIRTLQDCGLVLPRMMHQRHHRSPFGDNYCIVTGTLNPLLDSTHFFRRLEKLVYTCTGDEPKCWQLSEDMKKGVLRGDYSAIAEAESGLKAVEQDRSNA
;
A
#
# COMPACT_ATOMS: atom_id res chain seq x y z
N ARG A 1 -22.91 -2.86 -10.97
CA ARG A 1 -23.50 -3.59 -9.82
C ARG A 1 -22.76 -4.91 -9.66
N ILE A 2 -22.47 -5.35 -8.44
CA ILE A 2 -21.77 -6.61 -8.16
C ILE A 2 -22.83 -7.70 -7.92
N HIS A 3 -22.60 -8.91 -8.45
CA HIS A 3 -23.52 -10.04 -8.28
C HIS A 3 -23.64 -10.44 -6.78
N PRO A 4 -24.83 -10.79 -6.25
CA PRO A 4 -25.00 -11.09 -4.83
C PRO A 4 -24.04 -12.14 -4.28
N VAL A 5 -23.79 -13.21 -5.05
CA VAL A 5 -22.80 -14.25 -4.67
C VAL A 5 -21.41 -13.66 -4.47
N ILE A 6 -20.96 -12.78 -5.36
CA ILE A 6 -19.65 -12.13 -5.24
C ILE A 6 -19.61 -11.21 -4.03
N ARG A 7 -20.72 -10.54 -3.72
CA ARG A 7 -20.82 -9.72 -2.50
C ARG A 7 -20.69 -10.58 -1.25
N THR A 8 -21.38 -11.71 -1.16
CA THR A 8 -21.25 -12.63 -0.03
C THR A 8 -19.82 -13.16 0.10
N LEU A 9 -19.16 -13.52 -1.00
CA LEU A 9 -17.76 -13.94 -0.98
C LEU A 9 -16.82 -12.81 -0.51
N GLN A 10 -17.12 -11.55 -0.86
CA GLN A 10 -16.39 -10.39 -0.38
C GLN A 10 -16.61 -10.15 1.12
N ASP A 11 -17.84 -10.26 1.59
CA ASP A 11 -18.20 -10.11 3.01
C ASP A 11 -17.59 -11.23 3.87
N CYS A 12 -17.43 -12.44 3.32
CA CYS A 12 -16.74 -13.56 3.97
C CYS A 12 -15.20 -13.48 3.89
N GLY A 13 -14.62 -12.48 3.21
CA GLY A 13 -13.17 -12.35 3.04
C GLY A 13 -12.54 -13.41 2.11
N LEU A 14 -13.35 -14.10 1.31
CA LEU A 14 -12.88 -15.07 0.31
C LEU A 14 -12.48 -14.40 -1.01
N VAL A 15 -13.03 -13.22 -1.28
CA VAL A 15 -12.70 -12.41 -2.45
C VAL A 15 -12.43 -10.97 -2.00
N LEU A 16 -11.39 -10.35 -2.53
CA LEU A 16 -11.04 -8.99 -2.14
C LEU A 16 -12.13 -7.99 -2.58
N PRO A 17 -12.55 -7.06 -1.70
CA PRO A 17 -13.42 -5.95 -2.09
C PRO A 17 -12.76 -5.07 -3.15
N ARG A 18 -13.55 -4.60 -4.12
CA ARG A 18 -13.07 -3.74 -5.23
C ARG A 18 -12.30 -2.52 -4.72
N MET A 19 -12.77 -1.90 -3.63
CA MET A 19 -12.13 -0.73 -3.04
C MET A 19 -10.70 -1.03 -2.56
N MET A 20 -10.49 -2.19 -1.93
CA MET A 20 -9.15 -2.58 -1.47
C MET A 20 -8.22 -2.89 -2.66
N HIS A 21 -8.74 -3.57 -3.69
CA HIS A 21 -7.99 -3.77 -4.92
C HIS A 21 -7.63 -2.44 -5.59
N GLN A 22 -8.55 -1.46 -5.61
CA GLN A 22 -8.27 -0.13 -6.14
C GLN A 22 -7.19 0.61 -5.33
N ARG A 23 -7.19 0.47 -3.99
CA ARG A 23 -6.16 1.06 -3.14
C ARG A 23 -4.75 0.54 -3.46
N HIS A 24 -4.63 -0.75 -3.78
CA HIS A 24 -3.35 -1.35 -4.17
C HIS A 24 -2.75 -0.69 -5.43
N HIS A 25 -3.57 -0.28 -6.39
CA HIS A 25 -3.12 0.37 -7.63
C HIS A 25 -2.76 1.85 -7.47
N ARG A 26 -2.83 2.39 -6.25
CA ARG A 26 -2.57 3.82 -6.02
C ARG A 26 -1.22 4.04 -5.37
N SER A 27 -0.62 5.15 -5.77
CA SER A 27 0.59 5.65 -5.15
C SER A 27 0.37 5.85 -3.65
N PRO A 28 1.36 5.57 -2.78
CA PRO A 28 2.74 5.15 -3.09
C PRO A 28 2.96 3.62 -3.09
N PHE A 29 1.91 2.82 -3.37
CA PHE A 29 2.00 1.35 -3.55
C PHE A 29 2.53 0.57 -2.33
N GLY A 30 2.16 0.99 -1.13
CA GLY A 30 2.65 0.40 0.13
C GLY A 30 1.73 -0.62 0.80
N ASP A 31 0.48 -0.76 0.35
CA ASP A 31 -0.56 -1.52 1.05
C ASP A 31 -1.40 -2.41 0.11
N ASN A 32 -2.22 -3.28 0.70
CA ASN A 32 -3.19 -4.13 -0.01
C ASN A 32 -2.61 -5.12 -1.04
N TYR A 33 -1.39 -5.62 -0.83
CA TYR A 33 -0.70 -6.52 -1.77
C TYR A 33 -1.38 -7.88 -1.98
N CYS A 34 -2.14 -8.39 -1.00
CA CYS A 34 -2.90 -9.63 -1.17
C CYS A 34 -4.20 -9.35 -1.94
N ILE A 35 -4.09 -9.32 -3.28
CA ILE A 35 -5.16 -8.87 -4.18
C ILE A 35 -6.31 -9.86 -4.37
N VAL A 36 -6.16 -11.12 -3.96
CA VAL A 36 -7.17 -12.17 -4.18
C VAL A 36 -8.15 -12.27 -3.00
N THR A 37 -7.64 -12.50 -1.79
CA THR A 37 -8.47 -12.68 -0.58
C THR A 37 -8.35 -11.52 0.40
N GLY A 38 -7.19 -10.86 0.47
CA GLY A 38 -6.92 -9.75 1.38
C GLY A 38 -6.73 -10.10 2.85
N THR A 39 -6.89 -11.37 3.25
CA THR A 39 -6.87 -11.78 4.66
C THR A 39 -5.56 -11.46 5.37
N LEU A 40 -4.43 -11.45 4.65
CA LEU A 40 -3.12 -11.09 5.20
C LEU A 40 -2.80 -9.60 5.15
N ASN A 41 -3.57 -8.78 4.43
CA ASN A 41 -3.30 -7.34 4.31
C ASN A 41 -3.23 -6.64 5.68
N PRO A 42 -4.16 -6.84 6.64
CA PRO A 42 -4.09 -6.15 7.92
C PRO A 42 -2.78 -6.41 8.68
N LEU A 43 -2.27 -7.64 8.62
CA LEU A 43 -1.00 -8.01 9.26
C LEU A 43 0.20 -7.40 8.53
N LEU A 44 0.24 -7.49 7.19
CA LEU A 44 1.37 -7.00 6.40
C LEU A 44 1.45 -5.47 6.37
N ASP A 45 0.29 -4.81 6.30
CA ASP A 45 0.17 -3.35 6.28
C ASP A 45 0.54 -2.77 7.65
N SER A 46 0.04 -3.33 8.76
CA SER A 46 0.36 -2.85 10.12
C SER A 46 1.82 -3.04 10.52
N THR A 47 2.50 -4.02 9.93
CA THR A 47 3.93 -4.28 10.17
C THR A 47 4.84 -3.52 9.22
N HIS A 48 4.29 -2.76 8.27
CA HIS A 48 5.02 -2.11 7.17
C HIS A 48 5.94 -3.09 6.43
N PHE A 49 5.47 -4.32 6.24
CA PHE A 49 6.27 -5.44 5.74
C PHE A 49 6.94 -5.08 4.40
N PHE A 50 6.21 -4.51 3.46
CA PHE A 50 6.74 -4.16 2.14
C PHE A 50 7.75 -3.01 2.19
N ARG A 51 7.59 -2.02 3.08
CA ARG A 51 8.59 -0.96 3.29
C ARG A 51 9.89 -1.50 3.85
N ARG A 52 9.81 -2.50 4.73
CA ARG A 52 10.98 -3.24 5.22
C ARG A 52 11.64 -4.05 4.12
N LEU A 53 10.85 -4.69 3.26
CA LEU A 53 11.36 -5.46 2.13
C LEU A 53 12.04 -4.55 1.09
N GLU A 54 11.48 -3.37 0.80
CA GLU A 54 12.11 -2.35 -0.04
C GLU A 54 13.48 -1.94 0.51
N LYS A 55 13.57 -1.70 1.82
CA LYS A 55 14.86 -1.43 2.47
C LYS A 55 15.84 -2.58 2.27
N LEU A 56 15.38 -3.82 2.47
CA LEU A 56 16.22 -5.00 2.30
C LEU A 56 16.76 -5.10 0.87
N VAL A 57 15.88 -4.99 -0.13
CA VAL A 57 16.26 -5.02 -1.56
C VAL A 57 17.28 -3.92 -1.85
N TYR A 58 17.02 -2.68 -1.45
CA TYR A 58 17.96 -1.57 -1.63
C TYR A 58 19.31 -1.84 -0.95
N THR A 59 19.33 -2.36 0.27
CA THR A 59 20.59 -2.69 0.96
C THR A 59 21.35 -3.85 0.31
N CYS A 60 20.65 -4.77 -0.35
CA CYS A 60 21.27 -5.92 -1.01
C CYS A 60 21.74 -5.61 -2.44
N THR A 61 21.01 -4.77 -3.19
CA THR A 61 21.26 -4.55 -4.62
C THR A 61 21.70 -3.13 -4.96
N GLY A 62 21.42 -2.15 -4.10
CA GLY A 62 21.60 -0.73 -4.38
C GLY A 62 20.49 -0.11 -5.24
N ASP A 63 19.51 -0.90 -5.70
CA ASP A 63 18.44 -0.41 -6.56
C ASP A 63 17.36 0.31 -5.75
N GLU A 64 17.12 1.58 -6.08
CA GLU A 64 16.12 2.39 -5.41
C GLU A 64 14.70 2.10 -5.95
N PRO A 65 13.73 1.78 -5.08
CA PRO A 65 12.33 1.66 -5.47
C PRO A 65 11.77 2.96 -6.05
N LYS A 66 11.06 2.88 -7.17
CA LYS A 66 10.45 4.05 -7.83
C LYS A 66 9.50 4.84 -6.92
N CYS A 67 8.81 4.16 -5.99
CA CYS A 67 7.90 4.80 -5.05
C CYS A 67 8.62 5.75 -4.07
N TRP A 68 9.93 5.60 -3.86
CA TRP A 68 10.70 6.51 -3.02
C TRP A 68 10.91 7.87 -3.68
N GLN A 69 10.84 7.95 -5.02
CA GLN A 69 11.00 9.19 -5.78
C GLN A 69 9.75 10.09 -5.71
N LEU A 70 8.66 9.60 -5.13
CA LEU A 70 7.42 10.36 -4.95
C LEU A 70 7.53 11.43 -3.87
N SER A 71 8.42 11.23 -2.89
CA SER A 71 8.72 12.19 -1.83
C SER A 71 10.06 11.87 -1.19
N GLU A 72 10.87 12.90 -0.96
CA GLU A 72 12.14 12.81 -0.22
C GLU A 72 11.98 12.15 1.16
N ASP A 73 10.81 12.31 1.77
CA ASP A 73 10.53 11.77 3.10
C ASP A 73 10.34 10.25 3.09
N MET A 74 9.94 9.66 1.96
CA MET A 74 9.80 8.21 1.81
C MET A 74 11.15 7.52 1.97
N LYS A 75 12.14 7.92 1.16
CA LYS A 75 13.49 7.36 1.23
C LYS A 75 14.11 7.54 2.60
N LYS A 76 14.07 8.77 3.13
CA LYS A 76 14.64 9.08 4.46
C LYS A 76 13.94 8.32 5.58
N GLY A 77 12.62 8.17 5.51
CA GLY A 77 11.83 7.40 6.46
C GLY A 77 12.21 5.93 6.47
N VAL A 78 12.22 5.28 5.30
CA VAL A 78 12.55 3.84 5.17
C VAL A 78 13.97 3.57 5.66
N LEU A 79 14.95 4.38 5.25
CA LEU A 79 16.33 4.19 5.65
C LEU A 79 16.56 4.41 7.15
N ARG A 80 15.88 5.38 7.77
CA ARG A 80 15.91 5.59 9.24
C ARG A 80 15.14 4.52 10.01
N GLY A 81 14.23 3.79 9.36
CA GLY A 81 13.32 2.85 10.02
C GLY A 81 12.19 3.54 10.76
N ASP A 82 11.88 4.80 10.42
CA ASP A 82 10.77 5.56 10.97
C ASP A 82 9.50 5.31 10.14
N TYR A 83 8.91 4.12 10.35
CA TYR A 83 7.75 3.68 9.58
C TYR A 83 6.46 4.44 9.92
N SER A 84 6.40 5.09 11.08
CA SER A 84 5.34 6.04 11.45
C SER A 84 5.32 7.27 10.54
N ALA A 85 6.47 7.93 10.36
CA ALA A 85 6.56 9.10 9.49
C ALA A 85 6.28 8.74 8.03
N ILE A 86 6.65 7.53 7.60
CA ILE A 86 6.29 7.02 6.27
C ILE A 86 4.78 6.90 6.15
N ALA A 87 4.10 6.27 7.11
CA ALA A 87 2.65 6.10 7.07
C ALA A 87 1.89 7.45 6.94
N GLU A 88 2.38 8.49 7.61
CA GLU A 88 1.86 9.86 7.49
C GLU A 88 2.10 10.43 6.08
N ALA A 89 3.32 10.31 5.56
CA ALA A 89 3.65 10.75 4.21
C ALA A 89 2.82 10.01 3.13
N GLU A 90 2.63 8.70 3.28
CA GLU A 90 1.80 7.88 2.40
C GLU A 90 0.33 8.32 2.44
N SER A 91 -0.18 8.62 3.63
CA SER A 91 -1.56 9.11 3.81
C SER A 91 -1.75 10.47 3.13
N GLY A 92 -0.77 11.37 3.27
CA GLY A 92 -0.76 12.68 2.59
C GLY A 92 -0.75 12.54 1.07
N LEU A 93 0.13 11.68 0.52
CA LEU A 93 0.20 11.39 -0.92
C LEU A 93 -1.13 10.83 -1.46
N LYS A 94 -1.76 9.91 -0.73
CA LYS A 94 -3.05 9.32 -1.12
C LYS A 94 -4.21 10.32 -1.09
N ALA A 95 -4.20 11.25 -0.13
CA ALA A 95 -5.21 12.31 -0.05
C ALA A 95 -5.14 13.23 -1.29
N VAL A 96 -3.93 13.66 -1.67
CA VAL A 96 -3.71 14.50 -2.86
C VAL A 96 -4.14 13.79 -4.15
N GLU A 97 -3.86 12.49 -4.28
CA GLU A 97 -4.26 11.71 -5.45
C GLU A 97 -5.79 11.51 -5.52
N GLN A 98 -6.44 11.31 -4.38
CA GLN A 98 -7.90 11.20 -4.31
C GLN A 98 -8.59 12.51 -4.73
N ASP A 99 -8.07 13.68 -4.31
CA ASP A 99 -8.59 14.98 -4.70
C ASP A 99 -8.44 15.23 -6.22
N ARG A 100 -7.30 14.87 -6.82
CA ARG A 100 -7.10 14.94 -8.27
C ARG A 100 -8.03 14.04 -9.08
N SER A 101 -8.39 12.88 -8.53
CA SER A 101 -9.33 11.95 -9.19
C SER A 101 -10.79 12.40 -9.12
N ASN A 102 -11.10 13.37 -8.25
CA ASN A 102 -12.44 13.91 -8.01
C ASN A 102 -12.65 15.30 -8.64
N ALA A 103 -11.60 15.95 -9.14
CA ALA A 103 -11.62 17.23 -9.85
C ALA A 103 -11.78 17.03 -11.37
#